data_AF-I6XKJ3-F1
#
_entry.id   AF-I6XKJ3-F1
#
_cell.length_a   1.000
_cell.length_b   1.000
_cell.length_c   1.000
_cell.angle_alpha   90.00
_cell.angle_beta   90.00
_cell.angle_gamma   90.00
#
_symmetry.space_group_name_H-M   'P 1'
#
loop_
_entity.id
_entity.type
_entity.pdbx_description
1 polymer ?
#
loop_
_entity_poly.entity_id
_entity_poly.type
_entity_poly.pdbx_seq_one_letter_code
_entity_poly.pdbx_strand_id
1 'polypeptide(L)'
;MELDAAVQKFLEQNGQLGKPLAKKIGKLTELHQQTIRQAENRLSKLNQAASHLEEYNEMLELILKWIEKAKVLAHGTIAWNSASQLREQYILHQVTLGKIIFKK
;
A
#
# COMPACT_ATOMS: atom_id res chain seq x y z
N MET A 1 -23.33 -1.19 27.44
CA MET A 1 -23.66 -1.41 28.86
C MET A 1 -25.09 -1.02 29.20
N GLU A 2 -25.61 0.14 28.77
CA GLU A 2 -26.99 0.54 29.11
C GLU A 2 -28.07 -0.34 28.46
N LEU A 3 -27.88 -0.74 27.19
CA LEU A 3 -28.85 -1.58 26.47
C LEU A 3 -28.96 -2.99 27.07
N ASP A 4 -27.83 -3.64 27.36
CA ASP A 4 -27.82 -4.98 27.96
C ASP A 4 -28.45 -4.96 29.36
N ALA A 5 -28.16 -3.93 30.17
CA ALA A 5 -28.77 -3.76 31.48
C ALA A 5 -30.29 -3.53 31.41
N ALA A 6 -30.76 -2.73 30.45
CA ALA A 6 -32.19 -2.49 30.24
C ALA A 6 -32.92 -3.75 29.76
N VAL A 7 -32.29 -4.54 28.88
CA VAL A 7 -32.84 -5.82 28.39
C VAL A 7 -32.90 -6.85 29.51
N GLN A 8 -31.89 -6.90 30.38
CA GLN A 8 -31.86 -7.79 31.53
C GLN A 8 -32.93 -7.44 32.56
N LYS A 9 -33.07 -6.14 32.89
CA LYS A 9 -34.12 -5.64 33.78
C LYS A 9 -35.52 -5.92 33.24
N PHE A 10 -35.72 -5.78 31.92
CA PHE A 10 -36.99 -6.14 31.28
C PHE A 10 -37.27 -7.65 31.33
N LEU A 11 -36.25 -8.48 31.13
CA LEU A 11 -36.36 -9.93 31.25
C LEU A 11 -36.79 -10.37 32.66
N GLU A 12 -36.20 -9.76 33.69
CA GLU A 12 -36.54 -10.00 35.09
C GLU A 12 -37.98 -9.60 35.42
N GLN A 13 -38.47 -8.51 34.82
CA GLN A 13 -39.84 -8.02 35.04
C GLN A 13 -40.89 -8.73 34.17
N ASN A 14 -40.52 -9.26 33.00
CA ASN A 14 -41.44 -9.79 31.99
C ASN A 14 -40.89 -11.06 31.32
N GLY A 15 -40.84 -12.18 32.05
CA GLY A 15 -40.16 -13.41 31.60
C GLY A 15 -40.60 -13.99 30.25
N GLN A 16 -41.88 -13.89 29.87
CA GLN A 16 -42.40 -14.42 28.59
C GLN A 16 -41.98 -13.57 27.38
N LEU A 17 -41.99 -12.24 27.52
CA LEU A 17 -41.62 -11.32 26.44
C LEU A 17 -40.11 -11.01 26.42
N GLY A 18 -39.46 -11.09 27.57
CA GLY A 18 -38.04 -10.77 27.74
C GLY A 18 -37.11 -11.79 27.10
N LYS A 19 -37.42 -13.10 27.17
CA LYS A 19 -36.59 -14.15 26.55
C LYS A 19 -36.42 -13.95 25.03
N PRO A 20 -37.50 -13.81 24.24
CA PRO A 20 -37.36 -13.58 22.80
C PRO A 20 -36.71 -12.22 22.48
N LEU A 21 -36.93 -11.19 23.30
CA LEU A 21 -36.24 -9.89 23.14
C LEU A 21 -34.73 -10.03 23.37
N ALA A 22 -34.30 -10.62 24.48
CA ALA A 22 -32.89 -10.85 24.79
C ALA A 22 -32.19 -11.67 23.69
N LYS A 23 -32.86 -12.70 23.14
CA LYS A 23 -32.35 -13.47 22.01
C LYS A 23 -32.18 -12.62 20.74
N LYS A 24 -33.12 -11.73 20.43
CA LYS A 24 -33.02 -10.81 19.28
C LYS A 24 -31.89 -9.80 19.46
N ILE A 25 -31.75 -9.24 20.65
CA ILE A 25 -30.67 -8.29 20.98
C ILE A 25 -29.31 -8.99 20.91
N GLY A 26 -29.17 -10.20 21.46
CA GLY A 26 -27.92 -10.96 21.35
C GLY A 26 -27.49 -11.20 19.90
N LYS A 27 -28.43 -11.60 19.03
CA LYS A 27 -28.16 -11.72 17.58
C LYS A 27 -27.78 -10.40 16.93
N LEU A 28 -28.43 -9.30 17.31
CA LEU A 28 -28.11 -7.98 16.79
C LEU A 28 -26.70 -7.54 17.21
N THR A 29 -26.31 -7.78 18.46
CA THR A 29 -24.97 -7.48 18.97
C THR A 29 -23.90 -8.31 18.26
N GLU A 30 -24.16 -9.60 18.03
CA GLU A 30 -23.25 -10.46 17.26
C GLU A 30 -23.08 -9.95 15.82
N LEU A 31 -24.19 -9.63 15.15
CA LEU A 31 -24.16 -9.08 13.80
C LEU A 31 -23.40 -7.74 13.74
N HIS A 32 -23.58 -6.87 14.74
CA HIS A 32 -22.88 -5.61 14.84
C HIS A 32 -21.37 -5.82 14.98
N GLN A 33 -20.93 -6.73 15.86
CA GLN A 33 -19.51 -7.05 16.03
C GLN A 33 -18.91 -7.67 14.76
N GLN A 34 -19.63 -8.57 14.08
CA GLN A 34 -19.20 -9.13 12.81
C GLN A 34 -19.04 -8.06 11.73
N THR A 35 -19.98 -7.10 11.67
CA THR A 35 -19.94 -5.98 10.72
C THR A 35 -18.74 -5.08 10.98
N ILE A 36 -18.44 -4.78 12.25
CA ILE A 36 -17.25 -4.00 12.64
C ILE A 36 -15.98 -4.73 12.16
N ARG A 37 -15.82 -6.01 12.50
CA ARG A 37 -14.65 -6.80 12.08
C ARG A 37 -14.49 -6.83 10.56
N GLN A 38 -15.60 -6.92 9.83
CA GLN A 38 -15.57 -6.90 8.37
C GLN A 38 -15.15 -5.53 7.83
N ALA A 39 -15.64 -4.43 8.41
CA ALA A 39 -15.24 -3.08 8.05
C ALA A 39 -13.74 -2.83 8.31
N GLU A 40 -13.25 -3.24 9.49
CA GLU A 40 -11.83 -3.15 9.85
C GLU A 40 -10.95 -3.97 8.91
N ASN A 41 -11.35 -5.19 8.55
CA ASN A 41 -10.60 -6.01 7.60
C ASN A 41 -10.53 -5.37 6.21
N ARG A 42 -11.64 -4.77 5.74
CA ARG A 42 -11.68 -4.05 4.46
C ARG A 42 -10.79 -2.82 4.50
N LEU A 43 -10.84 -2.05 5.59
CA LEU A 43 -9.99 -0.87 5.78
C LEU A 43 -8.49 -1.25 5.77
N SER A 44 -8.12 -2.30 6.49
CA SER A 44 -6.74 -2.81 6.51
C SER A 44 -6.24 -3.18 5.12
N LYS A 45 -7.06 -3.87 4.31
CA LYS A 45 -6.72 -4.21 2.92
C LYS A 45 -6.57 -2.98 2.03
N LEU A 46 -7.44 -1.97 2.20
CA LEU A 46 -7.35 -0.71 1.47
C LEU A 46 -6.06 0.04 1.81
N ASN A 47 -5.69 0.10 3.09
CA ASN A 47 -4.43 0.73 3.51
C ASN A 47 -3.21 0.00 2.95
N GLN A 48 -3.23 -1.33 2.92
CA GLN A 48 -2.15 -2.11 2.30
C GLN A 48 -2.05 -1.84 0.80
N ALA A 49 -3.18 -1.79 0.09
CA ALA A 49 -3.20 -1.47 -1.34
C ALA A 49 -2.68 -0.05 -1.62
N ALA A 50 -2.98 0.92 -0.75
CA ALA A 50 -2.45 2.28 -0.85
C ALA A 50 -0.92 2.29 -0.66
N SER A 51 -0.39 1.59 0.35
CA SER A 51 1.06 1.45 0.57
C SER A 51 1.77 0.84 -0.64
N HIS A 52 1.24 -0.26 -1.19
CA HIS A 52 1.83 -0.89 -2.37
C HIS A 52 1.80 0.03 -3.60
N LEU A 53 0.76 0.86 -3.74
CA LEU A 53 0.69 1.84 -4.85
C LEU A 53 1.74 2.94 -4.68
N GLU A 54 1.98 3.40 -3.46
CA GLU A 54 3.03 4.37 -3.15
C GLU A 54 4.42 3.80 -3.50
N GLU A 55 4.74 2.59 -3.02
CA GLU A 55 5.98 1.88 -3.34
C GLU A 55 6.17 1.67 -4.85
N TYR A 56 5.10 1.29 -5.56
CA TYR A 56 5.12 1.16 -7.01
C TYR A 56 5.45 2.49 -7.70
N ASN A 57 4.82 3.58 -7.27
CA ASN A 57 5.05 4.90 -7.85
C ASN A 57 6.48 5.39 -7.60
N GLU A 58 7.05 5.15 -6.42
CA GLU A 58 8.46 5.45 -6.13
C GLU A 58 9.40 4.67 -7.07
N MET A 59 9.16 3.37 -7.24
CA MET A 59 9.94 2.53 -8.15
C MET A 59 9.79 2.98 -9.61
N LEU A 60 8.59 3.34 -10.04
CA LEU A 60 8.32 3.86 -11.37
C LEU A 60 9.08 5.18 -11.62
N GLU A 61 9.08 6.09 -10.65
CA GLU A 61 9.81 7.36 -10.75
C GLU A 61 11.33 7.12 -10.89
N LEU A 62 11.87 6.18 -10.13
CA LEU A 62 13.28 5.79 -10.23
C LEU A 62 13.62 5.23 -11.62
N ILE A 63 12.78 4.32 -12.14
CA ILE A 63 12.96 3.73 -13.48
C ILE A 63 12.87 4.80 -14.56
N LEU A 64 11.92 5.73 -14.49
CA LEU A 64 11.78 6.82 -15.45
C LEU A 64 13.02 7.74 -15.44
N LYS A 65 13.56 8.07 -14.27
CA LYS A 65 14.82 8.82 -14.14
C LYS A 65 16.01 8.07 -14.77
N TRP A 66 16.04 6.74 -14.67
CA TRP A 66 17.09 5.93 -15.31
C TRP A 66 16.96 5.90 -16.82
N ILE A 67 15.72 5.74 -17.33
CA ILE A 67 15.43 5.79 -18.77
C ILE A 67 15.89 7.12 -19.35
N GLU A 68 15.62 8.23 -18.67
CA GLU A 68 16.03 9.55 -19.15
C GLU A 68 17.56 9.69 -19.22
N LYS A 69 18.28 9.24 -18.17
CA LYS A 69 19.75 9.20 -18.19
C LYS A 69 20.30 8.31 -19.30
N ALA A 70 19.67 7.16 -19.54
CA ALA A 70 20.08 6.24 -20.60
C ALA A 70 19.87 6.86 -21.99
N LYS A 71 18.77 7.59 -22.21
CA LYS A 71 18.54 8.33 -23.45
C LYS A 71 19.61 9.38 -23.71
N VAL A 72 19.98 10.17 -22.70
CA VAL A 72 21.04 11.18 -22.82
C VAL A 72 22.36 10.53 -23.21
N LEU A 73 22.72 9.41 -22.59
CA LEU A 73 23.93 8.66 -22.94
C LEU A 73 23.88 8.12 -24.38
N ALA A 74 22.75 7.55 -24.79
CA ALA A 74 22.59 6.95 -26.12
C ALA A 74 22.70 7.99 -27.27
N HIS A 75 22.31 9.24 -27.02
CA HIS A 75 22.40 10.33 -28.00
C HIS A 75 23.66 11.19 -27.83
N GLY A 76 24.60 10.80 -26.96
CA GLY A 76 25.85 11.52 -26.75
C GLY A 76 26.71 11.53 -28.01
N THR A 77 27.14 12.71 -28.45
CA THR A 77 28.01 12.86 -29.62
C THR A 77 29.43 12.39 -29.31
N ILE A 78 29.98 11.50 -30.13
CA ILE A 78 31.37 11.05 -30.01
C ILE A 78 32.29 12.13 -30.60
N ALA A 79 33.27 12.57 -29.82
CA ALA A 79 34.29 13.50 -30.31
C ALA A 79 35.47 12.72 -30.89
N TRP A 80 35.71 12.85 -32.20
CA TRP A 80 36.70 12.07 -32.95
C TRP A 80 38.10 12.70 -33.01
N ASN A 81 38.49 13.49 -32.00
CA ASN A 81 39.64 14.38 -32.13
C ASN A 81 40.98 13.72 -31.73
N SER A 82 40.97 12.74 -30.81
CA SER A 82 42.17 11.98 -30.43
C SER A 82 41.86 10.62 -29.80
N ALA A 83 42.82 9.70 -29.85
CA ALA A 83 42.70 8.37 -29.24
C ALA A 83 42.57 8.43 -27.70
N SER A 84 43.22 9.40 -27.04
CA SER A 84 43.09 9.61 -25.59
C SER A 84 41.68 10.08 -25.22
N GLN A 85 41.12 11.03 -25.96
CA GLN A 85 39.76 11.52 -25.75
C GLN A 85 38.71 10.42 -25.99
N LEU A 86 38.88 9.59 -27.02
CA LEU A 86 38.00 8.44 -27.27
C LEU A 86 38.04 7.42 -26.13
N ARG A 87 39.23 7.13 -25.59
CA ARG A 87 39.38 6.21 -24.44
C ARG A 87 38.70 6.76 -23.18
N GLU A 88 38.85 8.05 -22.90
CA GLU A 88 38.20 8.70 -21.77
C GLU A 88 36.67 8.68 -21.91
N GLN A 89 36.13 8.99 -23.10
CA GLN A 89 34.70 8.90 -23.38
C GLN A 89 34.15 7.47 -23.21
N TYR A 90 34.92 6.46 -23.61
CA TYR A 90 34.57 5.05 -23.42
C TYR A 90 34.51 4.67 -21.94
N ILE A 91 35.52 5.02 -21.14
CA ILE A 91 35.56 4.72 -19.71
C ILE A 91 34.40 5.41 -18.99
N LEU A 92 34.12 6.68 -19.31
CA LEU A 92 33.01 7.43 -18.72
C LEU A 92 31.65 6.79 -19.04
N HIS A 93 31.45 6.34 -20.29
CA HIS A 93 30.24 5.61 -20.68
C HIS A 93 30.08 4.32 -19.88
N GLN A 94 31.12 3.49 -19.77
CA GLN A 94 31.08 2.24 -19.01
C GLN A 94 30.78 2.47 -17.52
N VAL A 95 31.43 3.46 -16.89
CA VAL A 95 31.20 3.80 -15.48
C VAL A 95 29.79 4.34 -15.27
N THR A 96 29.27 5.15 -16.19
CA THR A 96 27.93 5.74 -16.05
C THR A 96 26.84 4.69 -16.28
N LEU A 97 27.02 3.81 -17.27
CA LEU A 97 26.15 2.65 -17.49
C LEU A 97 26.12 1.75 -16.24
N GLY A 98 27.28 1.45 -15.67
CA GLY A 98 27.36 0.70 -14.40
C GLY A 98 26.62 1.39 -13.26
N LYS A 99 26.75 2.71 -13.11
CA LYS A 99 26.02 3.47 -12.07
C LYS A 99 24.50 3.48 -12.28
N ILE A 100 24.03 3.41 -13.53
CA ILE A 100 22.59 3.30 -13.85
C ILE A 100 22.06 1.91 -13.49
N ILE A 101 22.87 0.86 -13.70
CA ILE A 101 22.46 -0.53 -13.46
C ILE A 101 22.54 -0.91 -11.96
N PHE A 102 23.48 -0.34 -11.20
CA PHE A 102 23.82 -0.84 -9.86
C PHE A 102 23.54 0.11 -8.68
N LYS A 103 22.97 1.30 -8.89
CA LYS A 103 22.54 2.15 -7.75
C LYS A 103 21.18 1.68 -7.21
N LYS A 104 21.23 0.81 -6.21
CA LYS A 104 20.12 0.58 -5.28
C LYS A 104 20.07 1.70 -4.25
#